data_AF-A0A954HN72-F1
#
_entry.id   AF-A0A954HN72-F1
#
_cell.length_a   1.000
_cell.length_b   1.000
_cell.length_c   1.000
_cell.angle_alpha   90.00
_cell.angle_beta   90.00
_cell.angle_gamma   90.00
#
_symmetry.space_group_name_H-M   'P 1'
#
loop_
_entity.id
_entity.type
_entity.pdbx_description
1 polymer ?
#
loop_
_entity_poly.entity_id
_entity_poly.type
_entity_poly.pdbx_seq_one_letter_code
_entity_poly.pdbx_strand_id
1 'polypeptide(L)'
;MKKKPVAGKSAGVQAADGRRAKKSTKRPASVRDDCRDPYQENLFAEPFDDYGDDIADPYADSYGSAPPGKKKKPTKKTSAAKPSRKKKSTGSNWTFIWGFHPNRMNIGLIAAGVFFGIYGCNESRLTARAGSSPTSVALADLISDGAGNNIYLSVSGVEPSTGEFVYEERGRGTSAYTKVWIPCIPAGTDETAAVKFVLFSSKARDDDDVGMLMGAGTHTGIIVNGIRSLASDERQLLQSSLGGTSPDEVLIFEVGRTPSGIGFIMLSFLGSAACVLGGLAWIFFLGD
;
A
#
# COMPACT_ATOMS: atom_id res chain seq x y z
N MET A 1 -2.39 -8.27 -8.18
CA MET A 1 -1.41 -7.19 -7.92
C MET A 1 -0.66 -6.86 -9.18
N LYS A 2 -0.23 -5.62 -9.31
CA LYS A 2 0.49 -5.11 -10.49
C LYS A 2 1.63 -4.22 -10.01
N LYS A 3 2.54 -3.92 -10.92
CA LYS A 3 3.62 -2.94 -10.72
C LYS A 3 3.36 -1.77 -11.64
N LYS A 4 3.75 -0.59 -11.18
CA LYS A 4 3.73 0.61 -11.98
C LYS A 4 5.02 1.38 -11.71
N PRO A 5 5.65 1.94 -12.76
CA PRO A 5 6.75 2.87 -12.54
C PRO A 5 6.27 4.04 -11.68
N VAL A 6 7.13 4.49 -10.78
CA VAL A 6 6.91 5.76 -10.08
C VAL A 6 6.83 6.87 -11.12
N ALA A 7 5.71 7.59 -11.16
CA ALA A 7 5.50 8.66 -12.12
C ALA A 7 6.39 9.87 -11.76
N GLY A 8 7.52 10.01 -12.46
CA GLY A 8 8.49 11.12 -12.33
C GLY A 8 9.73 10.72 -11.53
N LYS A 9 10.97 10.94 -11.97
CA LYS A 9 11.51 11.93 -12.91
C LYS A 9 11.70 11.36 -14.33
N SER A 10 10.86 11.76 -15.30
CA SER A 10 11.42 11.92 -16.64
C SER A 10 12.49 12.99 -16.52
N ALA A 11 13.72 12.64 -16.88
CA ALA A 11 14.86 13.53 -16.84
C ALA A 11 14.63 14.71 -17.79
N GLY A 12 13.85 15.69 -17.36
CA GLY A 12 13.94 17.07 -17.82
C GLY A 12 15.25 17.65 -17.33
N VAL A 13 16.37 17.07 -17.77
CA VAL A 13 17.65 17.79 -17.81
C VAL A 13 17.46 18.85 -18.89
N GLN A 14 16.77 19.93 -18.53
CA GLN A 14 17.01 21.21 -19.18
C GLN A 14 18.49 21.48 -18.93
N ALA A 15 19.29 21.31 -19.97
CA ALA A 15 20.63 21.84 -20.04
C ALA A 15 20.53 23.33 -19.67
N ALA A 16 20.89 23.65 -18.43
CA ALA A 16 21.08 25.03 -18.01
C ALA A 16 22.30 25.55 -18.76
N ASP A 17 22.01 26.16 -19.91
CA ASP A 17 22.92 26.95 -20.71
C ASP A 17 23.63 27.97 -19.81
N GLY A 18 24.95 27.99 -19.94
CA GLY A 18 25.83 28.73 -19.06
C GLY A 18 25.72 30.23 -19.29
N ARG A 19 25.34 30.99 -18.26
CA ARG A 19 25.72 32.41 -18.16
C ARG A 19 26.28 32.76 -16.79
N ARG A 20 27.61 32.74 -16.79
CA ARG A 20 28.54 33.42 -15.90
C ARG A 20 28.17 34.91 -15.76
N ALA A 21 27.72 35.34 -14.59
CA ALA A 21 27.66 36.75 -14.21
C ALA A 21 28.57 37.02 -13.00
N LYS A 22 29.43 38.03 -13.15
CA LYS A 22 30.45 38.48 -12.18
C LYS A 22 29.82 39.43 -11.13
N LYS A 23 30.36 39.37 -9.90
CA LYS A 23 30.60 40.45 -8.90
C LYS A 23 29.61 41.62 -8.81
N SER A 24 29.14 41.94 -7.59
CA SER A 24 29.29 43.29 -6.99
C SER A 24 28.72 43.38 -5.55
N THR A 25 29.63 43.57 -4.59
CA THR A 25 29.65 44.53 -3.46
C THR A 25 28.39 45.05 -2.71
N LYS A 26 28.53 44.99 -1.36
CA LYS A 26 28.23 46.01 -0.30
C LYS A 26 26.79 46.26 0.23
N ARG A 27 26.67 46.05 1.57
CA ARG A 27 25.76 46.59 2.63
C ARG A 27 25.29 48.06 2.46
N PRO A 28 24.24 48.60 3.16
CA PRO A 28 23.92 48.40 4.59
C PRO A 28 22.42 48.49 5.03
N ALA A 29 22.27 48.60 6.36
CA ALA A 29 21.13 48.53 7.28
C ALA A 29 19.94 49.51 7.14
N SER A 30 18.87 49.12 7.85
CA SER A 30 17.79 49.90 8.49
C SER A 30 16.72 50.52 7.59
N VAL A 31 15.45 50.36 7.99
CA VAL A 31 14.37 51.38 8.06
C VAL A 31 12.98 50.71 8.20
N ARG A 32 12.31 51.01 9.33
CA ARG A 32 10.88 51.34 9.60
C ARG A 32 9.74 50.53 8.94
N ASP A 33 8.83 49.97 9.74
CA ASP A 33 7.55 50.53 10.25
C ASP A 33 6.44 50.64 9.20
N ASP A 34 5.31 50.03 9.55
CA ASP A 34 3.92 50.32 9.16
C ASP A 34 3.58 50.48 7.67
N CYS A 35 2.87 49.50 7.11
CA CYS A 35 1.74 49.74 6.21
C CYS A 35 0.77 48.56 6.22
N ARG A 36 -0.37 48.79 6.87
CA ARG A 36 -1.62 48.03 6.77
C ARG A 36 -2.21 48.31 5.40
N ASP A 37 -2.43 47.29 4.57
CA ASP A 37 -3.11 47.41 3.28
C ASP A 37 -4.57 46.92 3.41
N PRO A 38 -5.58 47.81 3.28
CA PRO A 38 -7.00 47.45 3.30
C PRO A 38 -7.62 47.42 1.89
N TYR A 39 -6.91 46.97 0.86
CA TYR A 39 -7.50 46.80 -0.47
C TYR A 39 -7.07 45.50 -1.15
N GLN A 40 -7.87 44.44 -1.00
CA GLN A 40 -7.98 43.42 -2.05
C GLN A 40 -9.42 42.88 -2.16
N GLU A 41 -10.37 43.81 -2.28
CA GLU A 41 -11.55 43.58 -3.11
C GLU A 41 -11.16 43.91 -4.54
N ASN A 42 -11.16 42.92 -5.43
CA ASN A 42 -12.01 42.92 -6.63
C ASN A 42 -11.54 41.96 -7.72
N LEU A 43 -12.54 41.25 -8.22
CA LEU A 43 -12.78 40.98 -9.64
C LEU A 43 -11.59 40.50 -10.46
N PHE A 44 -11.51 39.18 -10.62
CA PHE A 44 -11.26 38.61 -11.96
C PHE A 44 -12.07 37.32 -12.08
N ALA A 45 -13.35 37.49 -12.37
CA ALA A 45 -14.17 36.46 -12.99
C ALA A 45 -13.89 36.55 -14.50
N GLU A 46 -12.92 35.79 -15.00
CA GLU A 46 -12.83 35.55 -16.43
C GLU A 46 -13.74 34.38 -16.80
N PRO A 47 -14.62 34.54 -17.80
CA PRO A 47 -15.35 33.43 -18.39
C PRO A 47 -14.34 32.58 -19.16
N PHE A 48 -14.20 31.31 -18.79
CA PHE A 48 -13.45 30.36 -19.60
C PHE A 48 -14.23 30.13 -20.90
N ASP A 49 -13.69 30.69 -21.97
CA ASP A 49 -14.17 30.50 -23.32
C ASP A 49 -14.01 29.05 -23.77
N ASP A 50 -15.12 28.60 -24.35
CA ASP A 50 -15.34 27.41 -25.16
C ASP A 50 -14.30 27.28 -26.28
N TYR A 51 -13.26 26.50 -26.04
CA TYR A 51 -12.40 25.97 -27.11
C TYR A 51 -12.90 24.58 -27.50
N GLY A 52 -13.97 24.58 -28.29
CA GLY A 52 -14.09 23.63 -29.38
C GLY A 52 -13.06 23.99 -30.45
N ASP A 53 -12.12 23.08 -30.72
CA ASP A 53 -11.54 23.00 -32.05
C ASP A 53 -11.04 21.58 -32.32
N ASP A 54 -11.65 21.03 -33.36
CA ASP A 54 -11.44 19.72 -33.93
C ASP A 54 -10.04 19.64 -34.55
N ILE A 55 -9.02 19.30 -33.76
CA ILE A 55 -7.73 18.89 -34.32
C ILE A 55 -7.87 17.45 -34.78
N ALA A 56 -8.28 17.31 -36.04
CA ALA A 56 -8.13 16.10 -36.83
C ALA A 56 -6.66 15.67 -36.79
N ASP A 57 -6.40 14.55 -36.13
CA ASP A 57 -5.08 13.95 -36.00
C ASP A 57 -4.60 13.45 -37.39
N PRO A 58 -3.60 14.07 -38.04
CA PRO A 58 -3.19 13.72 -39.41
C PRO A 58 -2.38 12.42 -39.50
N TYR A 59 -2.32 11.62 -38.43
CA TYR A 59 -1.57 10.36 -38.36
C TYR A 59 -2.43 9.10 -38.19
N ALA A 60 -3.73 9.16 -38.47
CA ALA A 60 -4.60 7.98 -38.41
C ALA A 60 -4.31 6.88 -39.45
N ASP A 61 -3.53 7.17 -40.51
CA ASP A 61 -3.35 6.27 -41.66
C ASP A 61 -1.96 5.61 -41.78
N SER A 62 -1.42 5.04 -40.70
CA SER A 62 -0.23 4.17 -40.81
C SER A 62 -0.26 2.93 -39.91
N TYR A 63 -1.37 2.20 -39.94
CA TYR A 63 -1.34 0.78 -39.57
C TYR A 63 -0.84 -0.03 -40.76
N GLY A 64 0.48 -0.22 -40.78
CA GLY A 64 1.15 -1.14 -41.68
C GLY A 64 0.54 -2.55 -41.56
N SER A 65 0.04 -3.04 -42.69
CA SER A 65 -0.39 -4.42 -42.91
C SER A 65 0.64 -5.41 -42.38
N ALA A 66 0.27 -6.14 -41.33
CA ALA A 66 1.03 -7.28 -40.86
C ALA A 66 1.13 -8.35 -41.97
N PRO A 67 2.31 -8.90 -42.27
CA PRO A 67 2.45 -9.95 -43.27
C PRO A 67 1.74 -11.24 -42.79
N PRO A 68 1.16 -12.04 -43.71
CA PRO A 68 0.48 -13.29 -43.38
C PRO A 68 1.47 -14.31 -42.81
N GLY A 69 1.48 -14.42 -41.49
CA GLY A 69 2.20 -15.46 -40.75
C GLY A 69 1.69 -16.84 -41.12
N LYS A 70 2.57 -17.63 -41.74
CA LYS A 70 2.36 -19.02 -42.16
C LYS A 70 1.73 -19.85 -41.03
N LYS A 71 0.51 -20.35 -41.28
CA LYS A 71 -0.17 -21.37 -40.48
C LYS A 71 0.72 -22.62 -40.36
N LYS A 72 1.42 -22.77 -39.22
CA LYS A 72 2.05 -24.03 -38.85
C LYS A 72 0.93 -25.02 -38.50
N LYS A 73 0.83 -26.08 -39.28
CA LYS A 73 -0.06 -27.22 -39.06
C LYS A 73 0.13 -27.76 -37.63
N PRO A 74 -0.94 -28.02 -36.86
CA PRO A 74 -0.83 -28.72 -35.60
C PRO A 74 -0.41 -30.16 -35.87
N THR A 75 0.85 -30.49 -35.58
CA THR A 75 1.29 -31.88 -35.45
C THR A 75 0.61 -32.46 -34.21
N LYS A 76 -0.47 -33.20 -34.48
CA LYS A 76 -1.22 -34.04 -33.56
C LYS A 76 -0.27 -35.10 -32.99
N LYS A 77 0.46 -34.78 -31.92
CA LYS A 77 1.09 -35.79 -31.07
C LYS A 77 -0.03 -36.47 -30.29
N THR A 78 -0.44 -37.63 -30.82
CA THR A 78 -1.12 -38.70 -30.08
C THR A 78 -0.19 -39.14 -28.95
N SER A 79 -0.18 -38.40 -27.84
CA SER A 79 0.33 -38.92 -26.58
C SER A 79 -0.68 -39.96 -26.09
N ALA A 80 -0.22 -41.20 -26.03
CA ALA A 80 -0.94 -42.34 -25.50
C ALA A 80 -1.70 -41.95 -24.22
N ALA A 81 -3.00 -42.24 -24.22
CA ALA A 81 -3.88 -42.05 -23.09
C ALA A 81 -3.32 -42.79 -21.87
N LYS A 82 -2.73 -42.04 -20.94
CA LYS A 82 -2.50 -42.57 -19.58
C LYS A 82 -3.88 -42.86 -18.98
N PRO A 83 -4.08 -44.03 -18.35
CA PRO A 83 -5.35 -44.39 -17.77
C PRO A 83 -5.79 -43.30 -16.80
N SER A 84 -6.99 -42.76 -17.03
CA SER A 84 -7.65 -41.85 -16.10
C SER A 84 -7.84 -42.60 -14.79
N ARG A 85 -6.90 -42.41 -13.86
CA ARG A 85 -7.12 -42.75 -12.45
C ARG A 85 -8.36 -41.96 -12.05
N LYS A 86 -9.51 -42.64 -11.99
CA LYS A 86 -10.72 -42.16 -11.34
C LYS A 86 -10.27 -41.61 -10.01
N LYS A 87 -10.21 -40.27 -9.89
CA LYS A 87 -10.12 -39.61 -8.60
C LYS A 87 -11.35 -40.12 -7.87
N LYS A 88 -11.14 -41.08 -6.96
CA LYS A 88 -12.13 -41.39 -5.94
C LYS A 88 -12.39 -40.03 -5.31
N SER A 89 -13.55 -39.45 -5.61
CA SER A 89 -14.03 -38.30 -4.87
C SER A 89 -14.06 -38.79 -3.45
N THR A 90 -13.05 -38.40 -2.67
CA THR A 90 -13.07 -38.52 -1.23
C THR A 90 -14.23 -37.62 -0.84
N GLY A 91 -15.44 -38.21 -0.86
CA GLY A 91 -16.62 -37.61 -0.33
C GLY A 91 -16.22 -37.23 1.08
N SER A 92 -16.05 -35.94 1.29
CA SER A 92 -15.80 -35.34 2.59
C SER A 92 -17.07 -35.50 3.41
N ASN A 93 -17.45 -36.75 3.68
CA ASN A 93 -18.38 -37.14 4.72
C ASN A 93 -17.62 -36.98 6.04
N TRP A 94 -17.30 -35.73 6.34
CA TRP A 94 -17.02 -35.29 7.70
C TRP A 94 -18.35 -35.14 8.43
N THR A 95 -19.24 -36.13 8.27
CA THR A 95 -20.38 -36.35 9.15
C THR A 95 -19.80 -36.90 10.44
N PHE A 96 -19.36 -35.96 11.27
CA PHE A 96 -19.59 -35.93 12.70
C PHE A 96 -19.97 -37.28 13.30
N ILE A 97 -19.02 -37.86 14.05
CA ILE A 97 -19.16 -39.08 14.85
C ILE A 97 -20.15 -38.91 16.04
N TRP A 98 -20.91 -37.80 16.11
CA TRP A 98 -21.68 -37.40 17.30
C TRP A 98 -23.13 -36.93 17.07
N GLY A 99 -23.79 -37.24 15.94
CA GLY A 99 -25.24 -37.00 15.79
C GLY A 99 -25.74 -35.54 15.85
N PHE A 100 -24.88 -34.57 16.16
CA PHE A 100 -25.20 -33.16 16.11
C PHE A 100 -25.17 -32.67 14.66
N HIS A 101 -26.26 -32.06 14.21
CA HIS A 101 -26.27 -31.22 13.02
C HIS A 101 -26.02 -29.77 13.46
N PRO A 102 -24.76 -29.33 13.59
CA PRO A 102 -24.49 -27.96 14.01
C PRO A 102 -25.13 -27.00 13.00
N ASN A 103 -26.09 -26.22 13.47
CA ASN A 103 -26.68 -25.15 12.69
C ASN A 103 -25.55 -24.24 12.19
N ARG A 104 -25.54 -23.97 10.88
CA ARG A 104 -24.51 -23.14 10.23
C ARG A 104 -24.32 -21.79 10.93
N MET A 105 -25.40 -21.27 11.53
CA MET A 105 -25.40 -20.06 12.34
C MET A 105 -24.48 -20.15 13.57
N ASN A 106 -24.52 -21.28 14.31
CA ASN A 106 -23.72 -21.45 15.52
C ASN A 106 -22.23 -21.58 15.19
N ILE A 107 -21.90 -22.31 14.11
CA ILE A 107 -20.54 -22.37 13.58
C ILE A 107 -20.08 -20.97 13.18
N GLY A 108 -20.96 -20.20 12.52
CA GLY A 108 -20.69 -18.81 12.14
C GLY A 108 -20.37 -17.92 13.36
N LEU A 109 -21.14 -18.03 14.44
CA LEU A 109 -20.90 -17.28 15.68
C LEU A 109 -19.55 -17.64 16.33
N ILE A 110 -19.24 -18.94 16.43
CA ILE A 110 -17.95 -19.39 16.99
C ILE A 110 -16.80 -18.88 16.12
N ALA A 111 -16.91 -19.02 14.79
CA ALA A 111 -15.88 -18.54 13.87
C ALA A 111 -15.67 -17.02 13.96
N ALA A 112 -16.75 -16.25 14.03
CA ALA A 112 -16.68 -14.79 14.24
C ALA A 112 -16.03 -14.44 15.58
N GLY A 113 -16.37 -15.16 16.65
CA GLY A 113 -15.77 -14.97 17.97
C GLY A 113 -14.27 -15.25 17.97
N VAL A 114 -13.83 -16.36 17.36
CA VAL A 114 -12.39 -16.69 17.21
C VAL A 114 -11.67 -15.62 16.40
N PHE A 115 -12.28 -15.15 15.30
CA PHE A 115 -11.73 -14.07 14.48
C PHE A 115 -11.51 -12.78 15.29
N PHE A 116 -12.50 -12.34 16.07
CA PHE A 116 -12.35 -11.16 16.93
C PHE A 116 -11.28 -11.34 18.01
N GLY A 117 -11.13 -12.55 18.55
CA GLY A 117 -10.08 -12.86 19.53
C GLY A 117 -8.68 -12.73 18.92
N ILE A 118 -8.46 -13.30 17.73
CA ILE A 118 -7.19 -13.18 16.99
C ILE A 118 -6.91 -11.71 16.65
N TYR A 119 -7.93 -10.99 16.17
CA TYR A 119 -7.82 -9.56 15.86
C TYR A 119 -7.43 -8.74 17.10
N GLY A 120 -8.10 -8.95 18.24
CA GLY A 120 -7.79 -8.29 19.51
C GLY A 120 -6.36 -8.58 20.00
N CYS A 121 -5.89 -9.82 19.88
CA CYS A 121 -4.50 -10.18 20.18
C CYS A 121 -3.49 -9.43 19.30
N ASN A 122 -3.76 -9.30 18.00
CA ASN A 122 -2.88 -8.59 17.08
C ASN A 122 -2.83 -7.08 17.40
N GLU A 123 -3.99 -6.45 17.62
CA GLU A 123 -4.06 -5.03 18.01
C GLU A 123 -3.42 -4.76 19.38
N SER A 124 -3.58 -5.69 20.33
CA SER A 124 -2.93 -5.59 21.64
C SER A 124 -1.40 -5.64 21.51
N ARG A 125 -0.86 -6.52 20.66
CA ARG A 125 0.59 -6.59 20.40
C ARG A 125 1.14 -5.31 19.76
N LEU A 126 0.40 -4.71 18.82
CA LEU A 126 0.77 -3.42 18.25
C LEU A 126 0.73 -2.33 19.31
N THR A 127 -0.38 -2.22 20.03
CA THR A 127 -0.62 -1.15 21.01
C THR A 127 0.35 -1.23 22.18
N ALA A 128 0.74 -2.42 22.61
CA ALA A 128 1.74 -2.62 23.66
C ALA A 128 3.13 -2.09 23.29
N ARG A 129 3.43 -1.92 21.99
CA ARG A 129 4.69 -1.34 21.49
C ARG A 129 4.51 0.08 20.96
N ALA A 130 3.29 0.59 20.86
CA ALA A 130 3.02 1.93 20.38
C ALA A 130 2.91 2.88 21.58
N GLY A 131 3.66 3.97 21.53
CA GLY A 131 3.50 5.08 22.44
C GLY A 131 2.18 5.82 22.20
N SER A 132 1.76 6.63 23.17
CA SER A 132 0.57 7.48 23.04
C SER A 132 0.73 8.61 22.02
N SER A 133 1.97 8.95 21.65
CA SER A 133 2.32 9.99 20.69
C SER A 133 3.38 9.48 19.71
N PRO A 134 3.38 9.98 18.46
CA PRO A 134 4.38 9.59 17.48
C PRO A 134 5.76 10.13 17.86
N THR A 135 6.80 9.29 17.77
CA THR A 135 8.20 9.73 17.94
C THR A 135 8.78 10.13 16.59
N SER A 136 9.38 11.32 16.49
CA SER A 136 10.04 11.77 15.26
C SER A 136 11.40 11.08 15.11
N VAL A 137 11.65 10.45 13.96
CA VAL A 137 12.87 9.68 13.66
C VAL A 137 13.24 9.87 12.19
N ALA A 138 14.52 10.07 11.87
CA ALA A 138 14.97 10.08 10.47
C ALA A 138 15.01 8.65 9.91
N LEU A 139 14.68 8.46 8.63
CA LEU A 139 14.68 7.13 8.03
C LEU A 139 16.05 6.43 8.10
N ALA A 140 17.15 7.20 8.01
CA ALA A 140 18.50 6.67 8.15
C ALA A 140 18.72 6.00 9.52
N ASP A 141 18.35 6.71 10.61
CA ASP A 141 18.47 6.21 11.99
C ASP A 141 17.52 5.02 12.22
N LEU A 142 16.32 5.06 11.64
CA LEU A 142 15.36 3.96 11.74
C LEU A 142 15.89 2.66 11.12
N ILE A 143 16.66 2.77 10.03
CA ILE A 143 17.26 1.62 9.35
C ILE A 143 18.48 1.08 10.12
N SER A 144 19.27 1.94 10.77
CA SER A 144 20.45 1.51 11.54
C SER A 144 20.08 0.95 12.91
N ASP A 145 19.18 1.63 13.62
CA ASP A 145 18.91 1.39 15.04
C ASP A 145 17.62 0.60 15.25
N GLY A 146 16.76 0.53 14.22
CA GLY A 146 15.43 -0.04 14.29
C GLY A 146 14.44 0.89 14.99
N ALA A 147 13.20 0.39 15.17
CA ALA A 147 12.10 1.17 15.74
C ALA A 147 12.24 1.47 17.26
N GLY A 148 13.19 0.84 17.93
CA GLY A 148 13.30 0.87 19.40
C GLY A 148 12.01 0.37 20.10
N ASN A 149 11.61 1.09 21.15
CA ASN A 149 10.48 0.74 22.01
C ASN A 149 9.13 1.31 21.52
N ASN A 150 9.14 2.29 20.61
CA ASN A 150 7.92 2.91 20.09
C ASN A 150 7.77 2.65 18.59
N ILE A 151 6.75 1.89 18.20
CA ILE A 151 6.48 1.62 16.78
C ILE A 151 5.59 2.69 16.11
N TYR A 152 5.07 3.66 16.87
CA TYR A 152 4.31 4.80 16.34
C TYR A 152 5.25 5.97 16.10
N LEU A 153 5.54 6.24 14.82
CA LEU A 153 6.63 7.12 14.42
C LEU A 153 6.17 8.21 13.44
N SER A 154 6.92 9.31 13.42
CA SER A 154 6.89 10.32 12.38
C SER A 154 8.25 10.32 11.67
N VAL A 155 8.29 9.67 10.49
CA VAL A 155 9.53 9.38 9.77
C VAL A 155 9.80 10.47 8.74
N SER A 156 10.98 11.10 8.83
CA SER A 156 11.45 12.14 7.89
C SER A 156 12.60 11.64 7.01
N GLY A 157 12.88 12.35 5.93
CA GLY A 157 13.98 12.00 5.02
C GLY A 157 13.72 10.71 4.24
N VAL A 158 12.46 10.53 3.82
CA VAL A 158 12.02 9.39 3.01
C VAL A 158 12.05 9.79 1.54
N GLU A 159 12.80 9.07 0.73
CA GLU A 159 12.78 9.23 -0.73
C GLU A 159 12.31 7.93 -1.38
N PRO A 160 11.39 7.97 -2.35
CA PRO A 160 11.02 6.77 -3.11
C PRO A 160 12.24 6.29 -3.90
N SER A 161 12.51 4.98 -3.88
CA SER A 161 13.49 4.39 -4.79
C SER A 161 12.97 4.58 -6.23
N THR A 162 13.86 4.89 -7.18
CA THR A 162 13.53 5.26 -8.57
C THR A 162 12.93 4.15 -9.43
N GLY A 163 12.48 3.07 -8.80
CA GLY A 163 11.87 1.93 -9.47
C GLY A 163 10.34 2.00 -9.53
N GLU A 164 9.76 0.83 -9.32
CA GLU A 164 8.32 0.59 -9.41
C GLU A 164 7.72 0.52 -8.01
N PHE A 165 6.50 1.06 -7.85
CA PHE A 165 5.67 0.74 -6.70
C PHE A 165 4.76 -0.45 -7.04
N VAL A 166 4.42 -1.22 -6.00
CA VAL A 166 3.50 -2.35 -6.12
C VAL A 166 2.13 -1.88 -5.64
N TYR A 167 1.07 -2.34 -6.32
CA TYR A 167 -0.29 -2.01 -5.91
C TYR A 167 -1.27 -3.17 -6.15
N GLU A 168 -2.36 -3.13 -5.41
CA GLU A 168 -3.49 -4.04 -5.54
C GLU A 168 -4.71 -3.24 -6.02
N GLU A 169 -5.35 -3.69 -7.11
CA GLU A 169 -6.57 -3.05 -7.66
C GLU A 169 -7.83 -3.68 -7.08
N ARG A 170 -8.90 -2.89 -6.96
CA ARG A 170 -10.21 -3.35 -6.49
C ARG A 170 -11.00 -4.10 -7.57
N GLY A 171 -10.53 -5.30 -7.93
CA GLY A 171 -11.22 -6.14 -8.92
C GLY A 171 -10.95 -5.70 -10.36
N ARG A 172 -11.62 -6.35 -11.32
CA ARG A 172 -11.38 -6.11 -12.75
C ARG A 172 -12.04 -4.80 -13.19
N GLY A 173 -11.24 -3.87 -13.68
CA GLY A 173 -11.72 -2.67 -14.39
C GLY A 173 -11.87 -1.42 -13.55
N THR A 174 -11.56 -1.44 -12.25
CA THR A 174 -11.44 -0.22 -11.46
C THR A 174 -10.00 0.27 -11.46
N SER A 175 -9.78 1.56 -11.72
CA SER A 175 -8.48 2.21 -11.49
C SER A 175 -8.16 2.38 -10.00
N ALA A 176 -9.12 2.08 -9.11
CA ALA A 176 -8.97 2.27 -7.67
C ALA A 176 -8.03 1.24 -7.02
N TYR A 177 -7.00 1.74 -6.35
CA TYR A 177 -6.08 0.98 -5.51
C TYR A 177 -6.74 0.63 -4.17
N THR A 178 -6.55 -0.61 -3.71
CA THR A 178 -6.90 -1.05 -2.36
C THR A 178 -5.71 -0.96 -1.42
N LYS A 179 -4.52 -1.19 -1.97
CA LYS A 179 -3.25 -1.23 -1.25
C LYS A 179 -2.11 -0.79 -2.16
N VAL A 180 -1.17 -0.05 -1.60
CA VAL A 180 0.03 0.43 -2.28
C VAL A 180 1.24 0.18 -1.39
N TRP A 181 2.33 -0.28 -2.00
CA TRP A 181 3.63 -0.48 -1.38
C TRP A 181 4.69 0.26 -2.19
N ILE A 182 5.35 1.22 -1.55
CA ILE A 182 6.36 2.09 -2.17
C ILE A 182 7.70 1.77 -1.51
N PRO A 183 8.65 1.17 -2.24
CA PRO A 183 10.04 1.02 -1.79
C PRO A 183 10.68 2.39 -1.54
N CYS A 184 11.27 2.61 -0.37
CA CYS A 184 11.92 3.88 -0.06
C CYS A 184 13.32 3.69 0.51
N ILE A 185 14.15 4.71 0.30
CA ILE A 185 15.52 4.83 0.78
C ILE A 185 15.68 6.13 1.58
N PRO A 186 16.69 6.23 2.47
CA PRO A 186 16.99 7.49 3.14
C PRO A 186 17.38 8.58 2.14
N ALA A 187 16.93 9.80 2.39
CA ALA A 187 17.22 10.94 1.53
C ALA A 187 18.73 11.14 1.34
N GLY A 188 19.15 11.39 0.09
CA GLY A 188 20.55 11.60 -0.27
C GLY A 188 21.38 10.31 -0.38
N THR A 189 20.75 9.14 -0.31
CA THR A 189 21.39 7.85 -0.59
C THR A 189 21.38 7.58 -2.10
N ASP A 190 22.35 6.80 -2.59
CA ASP A 190 22.34 6.28 -3.96
C ASP A 190 21.06 5.47 -4.23
N GLU A 191 20.44 5.69 -5.38
CA GLU A 191 19.24 5.00 -5.84
C GLU A 191 19.41 3.48 -5.93
N THR A 192 20.65 3.01 -6.06
CA THR A 192 21.03 1.59 -6.09
C THR A 192 21.16 0.95 -4.70
N ALA A 193 20.96 1.72 -3.63
CA ALA A 193 21.06 1.20 -2.28
C ALA A 193 19.98 0.15 -1.97
N ALA A 194 20.36 -0.84 -1.15
CA ALA A 194 19.47 -1.90 -0.72
C ALA A 194 18.25 -1.33 0.02
N VAL A 195 17.04 -1.61 -0.48
CA VAL A 195 15.80 -1.10 0.11
C VAL A 195 15.52 -1.88 1.39
N LYS A 196 15.52 -1.20 2.52
CA LYS A 196 15.19 -1.77 3.84
C LYS A 196 13.89 -1.22 4.44
N PHE A 197 13.20 -0.35 3.72
CA PHE A 197 11.98 0.31 4.19
C PHE A 197 10.94 0.38 3.06
N VAL A 198 9.70 0.05 3.38
CA VAL A 198 8.56 0.12 2.46
C VAL A 198 7.45 0.91 3.11
N LEU A 199 7.06 2.02 2.46
CA LEU A 199 5.83 2.73 2.78
C LEU A 199 4.64 1.90 2.29
N PHE A 200 3.72 1.60 3.20
CA PHE A 200 2.48 0.93 2.92
C PHE A 200 1.30 1.89 3.13
N SER A 201 0.38 1.95 2.19
CA SER A 201 -0.87 2.69 2.33
C SER A 201 -2.06 1.86 1.87
N SER A 202 -3.10 1.82 2.69
CA SER A 202 -4.43 1.26 2.36
C SER A 202 -5.44 2.35 1.96
N LYS A 203 -5.03 3.63 2.05
CA LYS A 203 -5.87 4.81 1.82
C LYS A 203 -5.71 5.39 0.42
N ALA A 204 -4.53 5.28 -0.20
CA ALA A 204 -4.31 5.75 -1.56
C ALA A 204 -5.16 4.95 -2.55
N ARG A 205 -5.91 5.66 -3.40
CA ARG A 205 -6.86 5.10 -4.37
C ARG A 205 -6.42 5.27 -5.82
N ASP A 206 -5.56 6.23 -6.12
CA ASP A 206 -5.15 6.51 -7.50
C ASP A 206 -3.70 7.00 -7.54
N ASP A 207 -3.22 7.36 -8.73
CA ASP A 207 -1.87 7.87 -8.92
C ASP A 207 -1.64 9.21 -8.23
N ASP A 208 -2.68 10.05 -8.11
CA ASP A 208 -2.57 11.36 -7.48
C ASP A 208 -2.35 11.20 -5.97
N ASP A 209 -3.09 10.30 -5.33
CA ASP A 209 -2.86 9.91 -3.93
C ASP A 209 -1.45 9.34 -3.71
N VAL A 210 -0.95 8.54 -4.65
CA VAL A 210 0.40 7.99 -4.59
C VAL A 210 1.44 9.11 -4.77
N GLY A 211 1.20 10.06 -5.68
CA GLY A 211 2.03 11.24 -5.87
C GLY A 211 2.10 12.12 -4.62
N MET A 212 0.94 12.35 -3.97
CA MET A 212 0.87 13.08 -2.70
C MET A 212 1.62 12.36 -1.58
N LEU A 213 1.53 11.01 -1.52
CA LEU A 213 2.33 10.23 -0.58
C LEU A 213 3.83 10.39 -0.88
N MET A 214 4.27 10.21 -2.12
CA MET A 214 5.70 10.30 -2.46
C MET A 214 6.28 11.71 -2.28
N GLY A 215 5.47 12.76 -2.44
CA GLY A 215 5.88 14.14 -2.26
C GLY A 215 5.92 14.62 -0.80
N ALA A 216 5.39 13.83 0.15
CA ALA A 216 5.39 14.21 1.55
C ALA A 216 6.78 14.01 2.17
N GLY A 217 7.41 15.08 2.64
CA GLY A 217 8.73 15.01 3.28
C GLY A 217 8.75 14.32 4.66
N THR A 218 7.58 14.03 5.23
CA THR A 218 7.44 13.35 6.52
C THR A 218 6.16 12.52 6.56
N HIS A 219 6.26 11.31 7.10
CA HIS A 219 5.16 10.36 7.20
C HIS A 219 4.92 9.93 8.64
N THR A 220 3.68 10.04 9.10
CA THR A 220 3.28 9.53 10.42
C THR A 220 2.50 8.23 10.27
N GLY A 221 2.83 7.23 11.08
CA GLY A 221 2.31 5.87 10.90
C GLY A 221 2.92 4.86 11.87
N ILE A 222 2.65 3.57 11.62
CA ILE A 222 3.06 2.47 12.50
C ILE A 222 3.85 1.42 11.71
N ILE A 223 4.90 0.88 12.32
CA ILE A 223 5.60 -0.31 11.80
C ILE A 223 4.79 -1.57 12.08
N VAL A 224 4.41 -2.30 11.03
CA VAL A 224 3.43 -3.41 11.12
C VAL A 224 4.03 -4.82 10.99
N ASN A 225 5.36 -4.97 10.91
CA ASN A 225 6.03 -6.26 10.77
C ASN A 225 5.61 -7.30 11.82
N GLY A 226 5.27 -6.86 13.04
CA GLY A 226 4.89 -7.77 14.13
C GLY A 226 3.53 -8.45 13.98
N ILE A 227 2.62 -7.90 13.16
CA ILE A 227 1.28 -8.45 12.95
C ILE A 227 0.97 -8.78 11.49
N ARG A 228 1.76 -8.25 10.57
CA ARG A 228 1.56 -8.40 9.15
C ARG A 228 2.86 -8.83 8.50
N SER A 229 2.84 -10.07 8.02
CA SER A 229 3.81 -10.53 7.05
C SER A 229 3.29 -10.24 5.64
N LEU A 230 4.21 -10.06 4.69
CA LEU A 230 3.87 -9.97 3.28
C LEU A 230 3.31 -11.34 2.83
N ALA A 231 2.17 -11.33 2.14
CA ALA A 231 1.68 -12.54 1.50
C ALA A 231 2.68 -13.06 0.45
N SER A 232 2.62 -14.35 0.09
CA SER A 232 3.53 -14.93 -0.92
C SER A 232 3.61 -14.12 -2.21
N ASP A 233 2.46 -13.63 -2.66
CA ASP A 233 2.33 -12.90 -3.91
C ASP A 233 2.85 -11.47 -3.79
N GLU A 234 2.60 -10.82 -2.64
CA GLU A 234 3.18 -9.51 -2.28
C GLU A 234 4.71 -9.60 -2.23
N ARG A 235 5.21 -10.65 -1.57
CA ARG A 235 6.62 -10.94 -1.40
C ARG A 235 7.32 -11.13 -2.75
N GLN A 236 6.73 -11.92 -3.65
CA GLN A 236 7.30 -12.17 -4.98
C GLN A 236 7.37 -10.89 -5.83
N LEU A 237 6.36 -10.03 -5.75
CA LEU A 237 6.34 -8.78 -6.52
C LEU A 237 7.32 -7.75 -5.95
N LEU A 238 7.36 -7.59 -4.63
CA LEU A 238 8.30 -6.67 -3.99
C LEU A 238 9.75 -7.13 -4.13
N GLN A 239 10.02 -8.44 -4.17
CA GLN A 239 11.40 -8.94 -4.26
C GLN A 239 12.18 -8.39 -5.46
N SER A 240 11.52 -8.08 -6.59
CA SER A 240 12.22 -7.47 -7.72
C SER A 240 12.53 -5.99 -7.53
N SER A 241 11.77 -5.28 -6.69
CA SER A 241 11.96 -3.84 -6.45
C SER A 241 12.83 -3.54 -5.22
N LEU A 242 13.13 -4.55 -4.40
CA LEU A 242 13.92 -4.39 -3.17
C LEU A 242 15.45 -4.36 -3.37
N GLY A 243 15.95 -4.49 -4.61
CA GLY A 243 17.39 -4.39 -4.89
C GLY A 243 18.23 -5.50 -4.24
N GLY A 244 17.67 -6.69 -4.04
CA GLY A 244 18.34 -7.84 -3.43
C GLY A 244 18.13 -8.01 -1.92
N THR A 245 17.49 -7.06 -1.23
CA THR A 245 17.09 -7.23 0.17
C THR A 245 16.03 -8.31 0.32
N SER A 246 16.15 -9.14 1.37
CA SER A 246 15.13 -10.14 1.65
C SER A 246 13.84 -9.45 2.16
N PRO A 247 12.65 -9.88 1.72
CA PRO A 247 11.39 -9.24 2.15
C PRO A 247 11.10 -9.35 3.65
N ASP A 248 11.77 -10.26 4.36
CA ASP A 248 11.60 -10.45 5.81
C ASP A 248 12.41 -9.43 6.63
N GLU A 249 13.45 -8.83 6.04
CA GLU A 249 14.30 -7.80 6.67
C GLU A 249 13.77 -6.38 6.45
N VAL A 250 12.77 -6.21 5.59
CA VAL A 250 12.23 -4.90 5.23
C VAL A 250 11.24 -4.42 6.28
N LEU A 251 11.41 -3.19 6.75
CA LEU A 251 10.45 -2.50 7.62
C LEU A 251 9.23 -2.04 6.81
N ILE A 252 8.04 -2.49 7.20
CA ILE A 252 6.77 -2.12 6.58
C ILE A 252 6.13 -1.04 7.45
N PHE A 253 6.04 0.17 6.91
CA PHE A 253 5.50 1.33 7.60
C PHE A 253 4.12 1.70 7.05
N GLU A 254 3.06 1.51 7.84
CA GLU A 254 1.70 1.85 7.43
C GLU A 254 1.39 3.32 7.71
N VAL A 255 1.25 4.10 6.63
CA VAL A 255 1.02 5.55 6.70
C VAL A 255 -0.39 5.87 7.20
N GLY A 256 -0.48 6.79 8.15
CA GLY A 256 -1.74 7.30 8.68
C GLY A 256 -2.52 6.30 9.53
N ARG A 257 -1.89 5.21 9.99
CA ARG A 257 -2.42 4.32 11.02
C ARG A 257 -2.09 4.87 12.41
N THR A 258 -3.08 4.82 13.29
CA THR A 258 -2.95 5.16 14.70
C THR A 258 -3.14 3.91 15.56
N PRO A 259 -2.56 3.84 16.76
CA PRO A 259 -2.77 2.69 17.63
C PRO A 259 -4.25 2.64 18.05
N SER A 260 -4.80 1.43 18.11
CA SER A 260 -6.17 1.24 18.57
C SER A 260 -6.29 1.64 20.04
N GLY A 261 -7.34 2.39 20.37
CA GLY A 261 -7.63 2.73 21.76
C GLY A 261 -7.90 1.47 22.59
N ILE A 262 -7.51 1.49 23.86
CA ILE A 262 -7.69 0.36 24.80
C ILE A 262 -9.16 -0.11 24.83
N GLY A 263 -10.12 0.82 24.74
CA GLY A 263 -11.54 0.47 24.70
C GLY A 263 -11.94 -0.41 23.52
N PHE A 264 -11.35 -0.20 22.34
CA PHE A 264 -11.64 -1.01 21.15
C PHE A 264 -11.04 -2.43 21.25
N ILE A 265 -9.86 -2.54 21.88
CA ILE A 265 -9.22 -3.83 22.17
C ILE A 265 -10.08 -4.62 23.18
N MET A 266 -10.54 -3.99 24.26
CA MET A 266 -11.43 -4.61 25.24
C MET A 266 -12.77 -5.04 24.62
N LEU A 267 -13.35 -4.20 23.76
CA LEU A 267 -14.57 -4.53 23.03
C LEU A 267 -14.38 -5.75 22.13
N SER A 268 -13.22 -5.87 21.47
CA SER A 268 -12.90 -7.02 20.61
C SER A 268 -12.83 -8.33 21.41
N PHE A 269 -12.21 -8.30 22.60
CA PHE A 269 -12.16 -9.48 23.48
C PHE A 269 -13.53 -9.83 24.07
N LEU A 270 -14.30 -8.83 24.49
CA LEU A 270 -15.65 -9.05 25.01
C LEU A 270 -16.59 -9.60 23.92
N GLY A 271 -16.52 -9.05 22.71
CA GLY A 271 -17.25 -9.55 21.55
C GLY A 271 -16.83 -10.98 21.19
N SER A 272 -15.54 -11.29 21.23
CA SER A 272 -15.02 -12.65 21.05
C SER A 272 -15.64 -13.63 22.06
N ALA A 273 -15.58 -13.31 23.35
CA ALA A 273 -16.13 -14.14 24.41
C ALA A 273 -17.65 -14.32 24.26
N ALA A 274 -18.39 -13.23 24.00
CA ALA A 274 -19.84 -13.28 23.82
C ALA A 274 -20.25 -14.14 22.62
N CYS A 275 -19.58 -14.02 21.47
CA CYS A 275 -19.86 -14.83 20.28
C CYS A 275 -19.56 -16.31 20.50
N VAL A 276 -18.42 -16.65 21.12
CA VAL A 276 -18.06 -18.05 21.38
C VAL A 276 -19.01 -18.67 22.41
N LEU A 277 -19.24 -18.00 23.54
CA LEU A 277 -20.13 -18.51 24.59
C LEU A 277 -21.59 -18.59 24.11
N GLY A 278 -22.06 -17.59 23.36
CA GLY A 278 -23.39 -17.60 22.77
C GLY A 278 -23.57 -18.72 21.74
N GLY A 279 -22.57 -18.94 20.87
CA GLY A 279 -22.59 -20.05 19.91
C GLY A 279 -22.58 -21.42 20.59
N LEU A 280 -21.78 -21.60 21.64
CA LEU A 280 -21.77 -22.82 22.44
C LEU A 280 -23.07 -23.03 23.20
N ALA A 281 -23.58 -22.00 23.89
CA ALA A 281 -24.84 -22.07 24.62
C ALA A 281 -26.01 -22.43 23.68
N TRP A 282 -26.05 -21.86 22.47
CA TRP A 282 -27.07 -22.25 21.50
C TRP A 282 -26.97 -23.73 21.12
N ILE A 283 -25.76 -24.24 20.86
CA ILE A 283 -25.55 -25.66 20.54
C ILE A 283 -26.03 -26.57 21.68
N PHE A 284 -25.76 -26.21 22.94
CA PHE A 284 -26.05 -27.06 24.09
C PHE A 284 -27.48 -26.93 24.64
N PHE A 285 -28.13 -25.78 24.48
CA PHE A 285 -29.43 -25.50 25.14
C PHE A 285 -30.61 -25.27 24.19
N LEU A 286 -30.35 -24.98 22.91
CA LEU A 286 -31.39 -24.60 21.92
C LEU A 286 -31.30 -25.39 20.61
N GLY A 287 -30.50 -26.46 20.60
CA GLY A 287 -30.18 -27.25 19.41
C GLY A 287 -31.06 -28.48 19.17
N ASP A 288 -32.08 -28.69 20.01
CA ASP A 288 -33.06 -29.77 19.86
C ASP A 288 -34.10 -29.48 18.77
#